data_AF-A0A2N0TTM4-F1
#
_entry.id   AF-A0A2N0TTM4-F1
#
_cell.length_a   1.000
_cell.length_b   1.000
_cell.length_c   1.000
_cell.angle_alpha   90.00
_cell.angle_beta   90.00
_cell.angle_gamma   90.00
#
_symmetry.space_group_name_H-M   'P 1'
#
loop_
_entity.id
_entity.type
_entity.pdbx_description
1 polymer ?
#
loop_
_entity_poly.entity_id
_entity_poly.type
_entity_poly.pdbx_seq_one_letter_code
_entity_poly.pdbx_strand_id
1 'polypeptide(L)'
;MALLKRLKGASLMETLTASVIVVIVFMIANLSFSNIFLSTIKSNSFELENRKQELKYLIRNGKLELPYFGEGAYWNESIQQSAQGKYVILEIINDRNNKIWTDTLVFNN
;
A
#
# COMPACT_ATOMS: atom_id res chain seq x y z
N MET A 1 -36.09 -56.21 -5.16
CA MET A 1 -34.73 -56.60 -5.56
C MET A 1 -33.83 -55.37 -5.41
N ALA A 2 -33.03 -55.30 -4.34
CA ALA A 2 -32.20 -54.13 -4.07
C ALA A 2 -30.78 -54.40 -4.59
N LEU A 3 -30.37 -53.68 -5.63
CA LEU A 3 -29.03 -53.76 -6.20
C LEU A 3 -28.05 -52.98 -5.30
N LEU A 4 -27.30 -53.70 -4.45
CA LEU A 4 -26.07 -53.14 -3.87
C LEU A 4 -25.03 -52.99 -4.98
N LYS A 5 -24.92 -51.78 -5.54
CA LYS A 5 -23.88 -51.44 -6.52
C LYS A 5 -22.56 -51.26 -5.76
N ARG A 6 -21.65 -52.24 -5.83
CA ARG A 6 -20.30 -52.11 -5.27
C ARG A 6 -19.57 -50.96 -5.98
N LEU A 7 -19.37 -49.85 -5.26
CA LEU A 7 -18.43 -48.82 -5.69
C LEU A 7 -17.04 -49.48 -5.77
N LYS A 8 -16.41 -49.47 -6.95
CA LYS A 8 -15.05 -49.99 -7.09
C LYS A 8 -14.15 -49.20 -6.16
N GLY A 9 -13.40 -49.86 -5.27
CA GLY A 9 -12.49 -49.19 -4.31
C GLY A 9 -11.49 -48.23 -4.97
N ALA A 10 -11.19 -48.44 -6.26
CA ALA A 10 -10.45 -47.50 -7.10
C ALA A 10 -11.06 -46.07 -7.12
N SER A 11 -12.39 -45.95 -7.21
CA SER A 11 -13.09 -44.64 -7.24
C SER A 11 -13.00 -43.89 -5.90
N LEU A 12 -12.90 -44.62 -4.78
CA LEU A 12 -12.71 -44.02 -3.46
C LEU A 12 -11.31 -43.41 -3.35
N MET A 13 -10.29 -44.15 -3.80
CA MET A 13 -8.89 -43.68 -3.79
C MET A 13 -8.69 -42.48 -4.73
N GLU A 14 -9.33 -42.49 -5.89
CA GLU A 14 -9.35 -41.36 -6.84
C GLU A 14 -9.96 -40.10 -6.19
N THR A 15 -11.12 -40.24 -5.55
CA THR A 15 -11.81 -39.12 -4.89
C THR A 15 -10.99 -38.56 -3.73
N LEU A 16 -10.37 -39.44 -2.93
CA LEU A 16 -9.51 -39.04 -1.82
C LEU A 16 -8.28 -38.28 -2.33
N THR A 17 -7.61 -38.81 -3.36
CA THR A 17 -6.43 -38.15 -3.95
C THR A 17 -6.79 -36.79 -4.54
N ALA A 18 -7.91 -36.69 -5.26
CA ALA A 18 -8.41 -35.43 -5.80
C ALA A 18 -8.68 -34.41 -4.68
N SER A 19 -9.30 -34.84 -3.58
CA SER A 19 -9.56 -33.97 -2.44
C SER A 19 -8.27 -33.42 -1.80
N VAL A 20 -7.23 -34.25 -1.68
CA VAL A 20 -5.92 -33.84 -1.16
C VAL A 20 -5.27 -32.81 -2.08
N ILE A 21 -5.32 -33.04 -3.40
CA ILE A 21 -4.81 -32.08 -4.39
C ILE A 21 -5.51 -30.73 -4.28
N VAL A 22 -6.85 -30.72 -4.17
CA VAL A 22 -7.63 -29.49 -4.02
C VAL A 22 -7.23 -28.74 -2.74
N VAL A 23 -7.05 -29.44 -1.63
CA VAL A 23 -6.62 -28.83 -0.35
C VAL A 23 -5.23 -28.21 -0.47
N ILE A 24 -4.28 -28.89 -1.11
CA ILE A 24 -2.91 -28.37 -1.31
C ILE A 24 -2.94 -27.11 -2.18
N VAL A 25 -3.68 -27.13 -3.30
CA VAL A 25 -3.81 -25.96 -4.18
C VAL A 25 -4.45 -24.79 -3.42
N PHE A 26 -5.49 -25.05 -2.64
CA PHE A 26 -6.16 -24.02 -1.84
C PHE A 26 -5.22 -23.43 -0.77
N MET A 27 -4.39 -24.26 -0.15
CA MET A 27 -3.39 -23.79 0.82
C MET A 27 -2.37 -22.84 0.16
N ILE A 28 -1.82 -23.22 -0.99
CA ILE A 28 -0.86 -22.37 -1.73
C ILE A 28 -1.53 -21.05 -2.18
N ALA A 29 -2.79 -21.12 -2.64
CA ALA A 29 -3.54 -19.94 -3.04
C ALA A 29 -3.76 -18.98 -1.87
N ASN A 30 -4.14 -19.47 -0.69
CA ASN A 30 -4.33 -18.64 0.51
C ASN A 30 -3.05 -17.97 0.98
N LEU A 31 -1.93 -18.70 1.00
CA LEU A 31 -0.64 -18.13 1.35
C LEU A 31 -0.22 -17.04 0.36
N SER A 32 -0.43 -17.29 -0.94
CA SER A 32 -0.14 -16.31 -2.00
C SER A 32 -1.02 -15.08 -1.87
N PHE A 33 -2.32 -15.26 -1.66
CA PHE A 33 -3.29 -14.18 -1.47
C PHE A 33 -2.95 -13.33 -0.24
N SER A 34 -2.63 -13.96 0.89
CA SER A 34 -2.24 -13.26 2.12
C SER A 34 -1.02 -12.38 1.91
N ASN A 35 0.00 -12.89 1.22
CA ASN A 35 1.21 -12.13 0.92
C ASN A 35 0.93 -10.94 0.02
N ILE A 36 0.11 -11.12 -1.03
CA ILE A 36 -0.30 -10.04 -1.93
C ILE A 36 -1.11 -9.00 -1.14
N PHE A 37 -2.08 -9.42 -0.34
CA PHE A 37 -2.94 -8.55 0.45
C PHE A 37 -2.15 -7.69 1.45
N LEU A 38 -1.23 -8.31 2.21
CA LEU A 38 -0.35 -7.60 3.13
C LEU A 38 0.58 -6.63 2.40
N SER A 39 1.07 -7.01 1.21
CA SER A 39 1.87 -6.12 0.36
C SER A 39 1.06 -4.91 -0.08
N THR A 40 -0.17 -5.10 -0.55
CA THR A 40 -1.07 -4.02 -0.99
C THR A 40 -1.40 -3.05 0.14
N ILE A 41 -1.69 -3.55 1.36
CA ILE A 41 -1.95 -2.69 2.53
C ILE A 41 -0.68 -1.91 2.90
N LYS A 42 0.49 -2.55 2.94
CA LYS A 42 1.75 -1.88 3.29
C LYS A 42 2.17 -0.86 2.23
N SER A 43 1.83 -1.08 0.97
CA SER A 43 2.07 -0.15 -0.13
C SER A 43 1.01 0.94 -0.25
N ASN A 44 -0.08 0.87 0.53
CA ASN A 44 -1.16 1.85 0.43
C ASN A 44 -0.69 3.20 1.00
N SER A 45 0.02 3.95 0.17
CA SER A 45 0.46 5.32 0.42
C SER A 45 -0.61 6.35 0.08
N PHE A 46 -1.89 5.93 -0.02
CA PHE A 46 -2.98 6.82 -0.41
C PHE A 46 -3.14 8.01 0.55
N GLU A 47 -2.97 7.79 1.85
CA GLU A 47 -3.03 8.86 2.86
C GLU A 47 -1.87 9.86 2.69
N LEU A 48 -0.65 9.36 2.46
CA LEU A 48 0.53 10.19 2.18
C LEU A 48 0.41 10.94 0.85
N GLU A 49 -0.13 10.30 -0.19
CA GLU A 49 -0.36 10.91 -1.49
C GLU A 49 -1.39 12.03 -1.39
N ASN A 50 -2.52 11.79 -0.72
CA ASN A 50 -3.53 12.81 -0.50
C ASN A 50 -2.97 14.00 0.29
N ARG A 51 -2.24 13.73 1.38
CA ARG A 51 -1.62 14.79 2.18
C ARG A 51 -0.62 15.61 1.38
N LYS A 52 0.21 14.96 0.56
CA LYS A 52 1.11 15.64 -0.38
C LYS A 52 0.34 16.54 -1.35
N GLN A 53 -0.75 16.06 -1.94
CA GLN A 53 -1.55 16.86 -2.88
C GLN A 53 -2.21 18.06 -2.21
N GLU A 54 -2.69 17.88 -0.97
CA GLU A 54 -3.22 18.96 -0.14
C GLU A 54 -2.15 20.03 0.12
N LEU A 55 -0.95 19.65 0.57
CA LEU A 55 0.15 20.59 0.81
C LEU A 55 0.54 21.34 -0.47
N LYS A 56 0.65 20.64 -1.61
CA LYS A 56 0.90 21.27 -2.92
C LYS A 56 -0.17 22.30 -3.27
N TYR A 57 -1.43 21.98 -3.02
CA TYR A 57 -2.54 22.91 -3.24
C TYR A 57 -2.46 24.13 -2.32
N LEU A 58 -2.19 23.94 -1.03
CA LEU A 58 -2.09 25.04 -0.06
C LEU A 58 -0.94 26.00 -0.39
N ILE A 59 0.23 25.47 -0.75
CA ILE A 59 1.39 26.29 -1.16
C ILE A 59 1.06 27.05 -2.46
N ARG A 60 0.48 26.39 -3.47
CA ARG A 60 0.14 27.04 -4.75
C ARG A 60 -0.87 28.19 -4.60
N ASN A 61 -1.79 28.08 -3.65
CA ASN A 61 -2.79 29.12 -3.40
C ASN A 61 -2.35 30.15 -2.33
N GLY A 62 -1.09 30.10 -1.87
CA GLY A 62 -0.58 31.01 -0.84
C GLY A 62 -1.31 30.90 0.50
N LYS A 63 -1.94 29.75 0.78
CA LYS A 63 -2.68 29.49 2.02
C LYS A 63 -1.82 28.86 3.12
N LEU A 64 -0.54 28.67 2.85
CA LEU A 64 0.43 28.10 3.78
C LEU A 64 1.55 29.11 3.98
N GLU A 65 1.74 29.53 5.24
CA GLU A 65 2.88 30.38 5.62
C GLU A 65 4.16 29.53 5.65
N LEU A 66 5.22 30.03 5.02
CA LEU A 66 6.52 29.38 4.95
C LEU A 66 7.53 30.12 5.84
N PRO A 67 8.46 29.42 6.53
CA PRO A 67 8.61 27.96 6.56
C PRO A 67 7.50 27.28 7.39
N TYR A 68 7.08 26.10 6.97
CA TYR A 68 6.06 25.31 7.66
C TYR A 68 6.65 24.01 8.20
N PHE A 69 6.32 23.71 9.46
CA PHE A 69 6.64 22.45 10.11
C PHE A 69 5.34 21.81 10.60
N GLY A 70 5.10 20.57 10.21
CA GLY A 70 3.93 19.80 10.62
C GLY A 70 4.34 18.45 11.17
N GLU A 71 3.79 18.06 12.31
CA GLU A 71 3.89 16.68 12.81
C GLU A 71 2.53 16.00 12.60
N GLY A 72 2.53 14.97 11.77
CA GLY A 72 1.43 14.02 11.64
C GLY A 72 1.62 12.85 12.59
N ALA A 73 0.61 11.98 12.69
CA ALA A 73 0.67 10.80 13.56
C ALA A 73 1.79 9.81 13.18
N TYR A 74 2.26 9.84 11.93
CA TYR A 74 3.24 8.89 11.39
C TYR A 74 4.22 9.52 10.39
N TRP A 75 4.25 10.84 10.29
CA TRP A 75 5.13 11.55 9.37
C TRP A 75 5.42 12.96 9.84
N ASN A 76 6.62 13.44 9.52
CA ASN A 76 7.06 14.81 9.78
C ASN A 76 7.19 15.56 8.47
N GLU A 77 6.65 16.78 8.43
CA GLU A 77 6.57 17.66 7.28
C GLU A 77 7.48 18.87 7.53
N SER A 78 8.43 19.10 6.63
CA SER A 78 9.31 20.28 6.64
C SER A 78 9.22 20.95 5.28
N ILE A 79 8.78 22.21 5.28
CA ILE A 79 8.58 22.98 4.06
C ILE A 79 9.39 24.25 4.14
N GLN A 80 10.40 24.34 3.29
CA GLN A 80 11.35 25.44 3.28
C GLN A 80 11.26 26.21 1.98
N GLN A 81 11.22 27.54 2.10
CA GLN A 81 11.33 28.42 0.95
C GLN A 81 12.81 28.69 0.67
N SER A 82 13.21 28.62 -0.61
CA SER A 82 14.55 29.02 -1.01
C SER A 82 14.80 30.49 -0.66
N ALA A 83 16.05 30.84 -0.31
CA ALA A 83 16.47 32.21 0.02
C ALA A 83 16.17 33.25 -1.08
N GLN A 84 15.89 32.80 -2.31
CA GLN A 84 15.54 33.64 -3.46
C GLN A 84 14.04 33.60 -3.83
N GLY A 85 13.21 32.89 -3.06
CA GLY A 85 11.75 32.77 -3.28
C GLY A 85 11.32 31.96 -4.50
N LYS A 86 12.28 31.42 -5.28
CA LYS A 86 12.05 30.81 -6.60
C LYS A 86 11.50 29.38 -6.55
N TYR A 87 11.76 28.65 -5.47
CA TYR A 87 11.29 27.28 -5.29
C TYR A 87 11.02 26.98 -3.81
N VAL A 88 10.11 26.04 -3.58
CA VAL A 88 9.74 25.51 -2.26
C VAL A 88 10.13 24.04 -2.21
N ILE A 89 10.86 23.67 -1.17
CA ILE A 89 11.29 22.30 -0.91
C ILE A 89 10.29 21.70 0.08
N LEU A 90 9.65 20.59 -0.32
CA LEU A 90 8.75 19.80 0.50
C LEU A 90 9.48 18.53 0.92
N GLU A 91 9.72 18.37 2.21
CA GLU A 91 10.26 17.14 2.79
C GLU A 91 9.20 16.49 3.67
N ILE A 92 8.89 15.23 3.38
CA ILE A 92 8.02 14.41 4.20
C ILE A 92 8.79 13.16 4.61
N ILE A 93 9.00 12.98 5.90
CA ILE A 93 9.68 11.83 6.49
C ILE A 93 8.62 10.93 7.08
N ASN A 94 8.55 9.67 6.65
CA ASN A 94 7.62 8.70 7.21
C ASN A 94 8.30 7.87 8.31
N ASP A 95 7.80 7.98 9.53
CA ASP A 95 8.42 7.36 10.72
C ASP A 95 8.25 5.83 10.76
N ARG A 96 7.30 5.28 9.99
CA ARG A 96 7.03 3.82 9.99
C ARG A 96 7.97 3.02 9.10
N ASN A 97 8.45 3.64 8.02
CA ASN A 97 9.24 2.94 7.01
C ASN A 97 10.56 3.65 6.67
N ASN A 98 10.87 4.74 7.39
CA ASN A 98 12.06 5.57 7.21
C ASN A 98 12.24 6.07 5.75
N LYS A 99 11.15 6.09 4.96
CA LYS A 99 11.18 6.64 3.61
C LYS A 99 11.11 8.16 3.72
N ILE A 100 12.09 8.80 3.09
CA ILE A 100 12.15 10.25 2.94
C ILE A 100 11.65 10.56 1.54
N TRP A 101 10.67 11.43 1.44
CA TRP A 101 10.21 11.97 0.17
C TRP A 101 10.56 13.45 0.13
N THR A 102 11.28 13.84 -0.93
CA THR A 102 11.69 15.21 -1.17
C THR A 102 11.19 15.62 -2.55
N ASP A 103 10.55 16.79 -2.64
CA ASP A 103 10.09 17.36 -3.90
C ASP A 103 10.33 18.86 -3.92
N THR A 104 10.65 19.36 -5.10
CA THR A 104 10.97 20.78 -5.33
C THR A 104 9.92 21.36 -6.24
N LEU A 105 9.08 22.21 -5.68
CA LEU A 105 8.09 22.96 -6.44
C LEU A 105 8.74 24.26 -6.94
N VAL A 106 8.92 24.36 -8.25
CA VAL A 106 9.40 25.58 -8.90
C VAL A 106 8.19 26.44 -9.25
N PHE A 107 8.14 27.67 -8.72
CA PHE A 107 7.14 28.64 -9.11
C PHE A 107 7.65 29.36 -10.35
N ASN A 108 7.14 28.99 -11.53
CA ASN A 108 7.28 29.84 -12.71
C ASN A 108 6.32 31.00 -12.55
N ASN A 109 6.91 32.18 -12.34
CA ASN A 109 6.22 33.47 -12.32
C ASN A 109 5.69 33.80 -13.73
#